data_AF-A0A2G6P5U5-F1
#
_entry.id   AF-A0A2G6P5U5-F1
#
_cell.length_a   1.000
_cell.length_b   1.000
_cell.length_c   1.000
_cell.angle_alpha   90.00
_cell.angle_beta   90.00
_cell.angle_gamma   90.00
#
_symmetry.space_group_name_H-M   'P 1'
#
loop_
_entity.id
_entity.type
_entity.pdbx_description
1 polymer ?
#
loop_
_entity_poly.entity_id
_entity_poly.type
_entity_poly.pdbx_seq_one_letter_code
_entity_poly.pdbx_strand_id
1 'polypeptide(L)'
;MSEKGEVSIWSQKGVAVRTEILDELTNAFLQKHPDCIVVNLGCGLDTRYYRLNNNKVQWYDLDVPEAIELRKNFFQESEKFHFISKSVLDFSWNELIPKNKAILFIAEGLLMYFTEDEVKSILKNIADNFPNAEIIFEAMSPFVAKNSNKHSDVKKYDAVFKWGIKSGKEIDNWNIGAKFINEHFYNRNLDKMPFSMRV
;
A
#
# COMPACT_ATOMS: atom_id res chain seq x y z
N MET A 1 2.88 28.28 -15.02
CA MET A 1 3.66 27.22 -15.68
C MET A 1 4.50 26.58 -14.59
N SER A 2 4.22 25.34 -14.18
CA SER A 2 5.12 24.64 -13.23
C SER A 2 6.44 24.35 -13.95
N GLU A 3 7.56 24.69 -13.32
CA GLU A 3 8.88 24.36 -13.85
C GLU A 3 9.05 22.83 -13.98
N LYS A 4 9.89 22.39 -14.92
CA LYS A 4 10.24 20.97 -15.07
C LYS A 4 10.90 20.49 -13.77
N GLY A 5 10.14 19.78 -12.94
CA GLY A 5 10.65 19.17 -11.69
C GLY A 5 9.74 19.38 -10.48
N GLU A 6 8.83 20.35 -10.50
CA GLU A 6 7.92 20.57 -9.38
C GLU A 6 6.79 19.52 -9.37
N VAL A 7 6.60 18.87 -8.21
CA VAL A 7 5.46 18.00 -7.93
C VAL A 7 4.24 18.87 -7.68
N SER A 8 3.11 18.57 -8.34
CA SER A 8 1.92 19.39 -8.18
C SER A 8 1.41 19.42 -6.73
N ILE A 9 0.79 20.54 -6.33
CA ILE A 9 0.19 20.68 -4.99
C ILE A 9 -0.85 19.58 -4.69
N TRP A 10 -1.55 19.11 -5.73
CA TRP A 10 -2.51 18.01 -5.65
C TRP A 10 -1.83 16.68 -5.34
N SER A 11 -0.71 16.38 -6.00
CA SER A 11 0.10 15.20 -5.70
C SER A 11 0.69 15.25 -4.29
N GLN A 12 1.23 16.41 -3.88
CA GLN A 12 1.75 16.59 -2.50
C GLN A 12 0.66 16.36 -1.45
N LYS A 13 -0.52 16.96 -1.64
CA LYS A 13 -1.67 16.76 -0.73
C LYS A 13 -2.15 15.31 -0.75
N GLY A 14 -2.25 14.70 -1.93
CA GLY A 14 -2.66 13.31 -2.09
C GLY A 14 -1.76 12.38 -1.29
N VAL A 15 -0.44 12.55 -1.40
CA VAL A 15 0.54 11.79 -0.61
C VAL A 15 0.36 12.06 0.89
N ALA A 16 0.24 13.32 1.32
CA ALA A 16 0.09 13.64 2.74
C ALA A 16 -1.16 12.99 3.38
N VAL A 17 -2.32 13.09 2.72
CA VAL A 17 -3.58 12.49 3.20
C VAL A 17 -3.53 10.97 3.12
N ARG A 18 -2.94 10.41 2.06
CA ARG A 18 -2.71 8.96 1.95
C ARG A 18 -1.87 8.44 3.09
N THR A 19 -0.75 9.11 3.37
CA THR A 19 0.15 8.73 4.46
C THR A 19 -0.57 8.81 5.81
N GLU A 20 -1.27 9.91 6.10
CA GLU A 20 -2.08 10.07 7.33
C GLU A 20 -3.07 8.91 7.53
N ILE A 21 -3.87 8.58 6.51
CA ILE A 21 -4.86 7.49 6.58
C ILE A 21 -4.19 6.15 6.87
N LEU A 22 -3.18 5.79 6.09
CA LEU A 22 -2.50 4.51 6.21
C LEU A 22 -1.78 4.37 7.56
N ASP A 23 -1.28 5.47 8.11
CA ASP A 23 -0.62 5.49 9.42
C ASP A 23 -1.59 5.28 10.56
N GLU A 24 -2.75 5.95 10.52
CA GLU A 24 -3.81 5.76 11.49
C GLU A 24 -4.28 4.31 11.52
N LEU A 25 -4.53 3.72 10.34
CA LEU A 25 -4.96 2.34 10.21
C LEU A 25 -3.90 1.34 10.68
N THR A 26 -2.64 1.57 10.29
CA THR A 26 -1.51 0.76 10.76
C THR A 26 -1.37 0.85 12.27
N ASN A 27 -1.38 2.05 12.85
CA ASN A 27 -1.30 2.26 14.29
C ASN A 27 -2.47 1.61 15.04
N ALA A 28 -3.70 1.70 14.52
CA ALA A 28 -4.85 1.05 15.13
C ALA A 28 -4.65 -0.48 15.21
N PHE A 29 -4.13 -1.09 14.15
CA PHE A 29 -3.77 -2.51 14.16
C PHE A 29 -2.66 -2.81 15.17
N LEU A 30 -1.58 -2.03 15.18
CA LEU A 30 -0.45 -2.18 16.12
C LEU A 30 -0.87 -2.04 17.59
N GLN A 31 -1.85 -1.18 17.89
CA GLN A 31 -2.40 -1.02 19.25
C GLN A 31 -3.27 -2.22 19.65
N LYS A 32 -4.09 -2.72 18.72
CA LYS A 32 -4.94 -3.90 18.93
C LYS A 32 -4.11 -5.18 19.05
N HIS A 33 -2.99 -5.27 18.33
CA HIS A 33 -2.08 -6.41 18.29
C HIS A 33 -0.62 -5.97 18.54
N PRO A 34 -0.20 -5.73 19.80
CA PRO A 34 1.15 -5.26 20.08
C PRO A 34 2.27 -6.22 19.67
N ASP A 35 2.01 -7.53 19.69
CA ASP A 35 2.92 -8.57 19.20
C ASP A 35 2.37 -9.15 17.88
N CYS A 36 2.67 -8.45 16.77
CA CYS A 36 2.15 -8.77 15.45
C CYS A 36 3.24 -8.78 14.38
N ILE A 37 2.83 -9.10 13.16
CA ILE A 37 3.65 -9.02 11.96
C ILE A 37 3.03 -7.97 11.03
N VAL A 38 3.86 -7.13 10.43
CA VAL A 38 3.47 -6.25 9.33
C VAL A 38 4.25 -6.64 8.09
N VAL A 39 3.56 -6.80 6.97
CA VAL A 39 4.15 -7.06 5.65
C VAL A 39 3.79 -5.93 4.71
N ASN A 40 4.78 -5.14 4.31
CA ASN A 40 4.62 -4.01 3.39
C ASN A 40 4.94 -4.45 1.97
N LEU A 41 3.92 -4.63 1.14
CA LEU A 41 4.02 -5.09 -0.24
C LEU A 41 4.34 -3.90 -1.15
N GLY A 42 5.39 -4.03 -1.96
CA GLY A 42 5.87 -2.92 -2.79
C GLY A 42 6.38 -1.76 -1.94
N CYS A 43 7.21 -2.07 -0.93
CA CYS A 43 7.55 -1.11 0.12
C CYS A 43 8.26 0.16 -0.37
N GLY A 44 8.94 0.12 -1.52
CA GLY A 44 9.74 1.21 -2.05
C GLY A 44 10.63 1.86 -0.99
N LEU A 45 10.41 3.16 -0.76
CA LEU A 45 11.12 3.96 0.25
C LEU A 45 10.24 4.33 1.47
N ASP A 46 9.18 3.56 1.73
CA ASP A 46 8.35 3.75 2.93
C ASP A 46 9.21 3.65 4.21
N THR A 47 8.94 4.52 5.18
CA THR A 47 9.66 4.62 6.46
C THR A 47 8.77 4.29 7.67
N ARG A 48 7.57 3.75 7.46
CA ARG A 48 6.62 3.40 8.55
C ARG A 48 7.24 2.58 9.66
N TYR A 49 8.10 1.61 9.35
CA TYR A 49 8.83 0.85 10.37
C TYR A 49 9.54 1.76 11.37
N TYR A 50 10.21 2.82 10.93
CA TYR A 50 11.00 3.70 11.80
C TYR A 50 10.16 4.69 12.62
N ARG A 51 8.98 5.07 12.12
CA ARG A 51 8.17 6.16 12.71
C ARG A 51 6.86 5.70 13.37
N LEU A 52 6.39 4.50 13.05
CA LEU A 52 5.21 3.86 13.64
C LEU A 52 5.56 2.67 14.53
N ASN A 53 6.86 2.42 14.75
CA ASN A 53 7.32 1.23 15.47
C ASN A 53 6.63 1.07 16.83
N ASN A 54 6.22 -0.17 17.13
CA ASN A 54 6.02 -0.60 18.51
C ASN A 54 7.18 -1.54 18.86
N ASN A 55 7.60 -1.63 20.12
CA ASN A 55 8.83 -2.37 20.47
C ASN A 55 8.77 -3.90 20.20
N LYS A 56 7.69 -4.45 19.66
CA LYS A 56 7.43 -5.89 19.53
C LYS A 56 7.09 -6.36 18.12
N VAL A 57 6.73 -5.46 17.20
CA VAL A 57 6.35 -5.80 15.82
C VAL A 57 7.51 -6.47 15.09
N GLN A 58 7.17 -7.46 14.26
CA GLN A 58 8.05 -8.02 13.24
C GLN A 58 7.65 -7.42 11.89
N TRP A 59 8.56 -6.75 11.22
CA TRP A 59 8.26 -5.99 10.01
C TRP A 59 9.01 -6.56 8.81
N TYR A 60 8.27 -6.83 7.74
CA TYR A 60 8.79 -7.37 6.50
C TYR A 60 8.46 -6.41 5.36
N ASP A 61 9.48 -5.84 4.77
CA ASP A 61 9.36 -5.03 3.57
C ASP A 61 9.63 -5.92 2.35
N LEU A 62 8.65 -6.03 1.46
CA LEU A 62 8.71 -6.86 0.27
C LEU A 62 8.71 -5.98 -0.97
N ASP A 63 9.70 -6.16 -1.84
CA ASP A 63 9.75 -5.48 -3.12
C ASP A 63 10.64 -6.23 -4.13
N VAL A 64 10.57 -5.82 -5.39
CA VAL A 64 11.45 -6.33 -6.44
C VAL A 64 12.93 -6.11 -6.09
N PRO A 65 13.84 -6.97 -6.57
CA PRO A 65 15.25 -6.91 -6.19
C PRO A 65 15.89 -5.53 -6.33
N GLU A 66 15.60 -4.83 -7.43
CA GLU A 66 16.16 -3.50 -7.72
C GLU A 66 15.71 -2.45 -6.69
N ALA A 67 14.46 -2.54 -6.22
CA ALA A 67 13.93 -1.65 -5.18
C ALA A 67 14.55 -1.97 -3.81
N ILE A 68 14.71 -3.25 -3.47
CA ILE A 68 15.39 -3.66 -2.23
C ILE A 68 16.88 -3.28 -2.24
N GLU A 69 17.57 -3.42 -3.37
CA GLU A 69 18.96 -2.95 -3.52
C GLU A 69 19.06 -1.44 -3.30
N LEU A 70 18.15 -0.65 -3.86
CA LEU A 70 18.09 0.78 -3.60
C LEU A 70 17.84 1.07 -2.11
N ARG A 71 16.89 0.37 -1.51
CA ARG A 71 16.47 0.51 -0.10
C ARG A 71 17.64 0.28 0.87
N LYS A 72 18.52 -0.68 0.57
CA LYS A 72 19.72 -0.99 1.38
C LYS A 72 20.74 0.16 1.46
N ASN A 73 20.66 1.17 0.59
CA ASN A 73 21.50 2.37 0.71
C ASN A 73 21.04 3.32 1.83
N PHE A 74 19.79 3.20 2.28
CA PHE A 74 19.18 4.11 3.25
C PHE A 74 18.81 3.43 4.57
N PHE A 75 18.60 2.12 4.56
CA PHE A 75 18.04 1.37 5.68
C PHE A 75 18.80 0.06 5.91
N GLN A 76 18.80 -0.41 7.15
CA GLN A 76 19.47 -1.64 7.56
C GLN A 76 18.49 -2.58 8.26
N GLU A 77 18.56 -3.87 7.91
CA GLU A 77 17.80 -4.93 8.57
C GLU A 77 18.18 -5.08 10.05
N SER A 78 17.28 -5.66 10.83
CA SER A 78 17.48 -5.99 12.24
C SER A 78 16.77 -7.30 12.59
N GLU A 79 16.83 -7.72 13.86
CA GLU A 79 16.07 -8.88 14.35
C GLU A 79 14.54 -8.75 14.22
N LYS A 80 14.04 -7.53 13.95
CA LYS A 80 12.61 -7.23 13.83
C LYS A 80 12.24 -6.60 12.48
N PHE A 81 13.22 -6.41 11.60
CA PHE A 81 13.03 -5.68 10.35
C PHE A 81 13.78 -6.37 9.23
N HIS A 82 13.04 -6.88 8.27
CA HIS A 82 13.53 -7.79 7.26
C HIS A 82 13.17 -7.29 5.86
N PHE A 83 14.08 -7.53 4.90
CA PHE A 83 13.86 -7.25 3.49
C PHE A 83 13.62 -8.54 2.73
N ILE A 84 12.55 -8.57 1.93
CA ILE A 84 12.21 -9.67 1.04
C ILE A 84 12.34 -9.18 -0.40
N SER A 85 13.38 -9.67 -1.06
CA SER A 85 13.77 -9.31 -2.43
C SER A 85 13.03 -10.15 -3.47
N LYS A 86 11.71 -9.98 -3.59
CA LYS A 86 10.82 -10.74 -4.48
C LYS A 86 9.70 -9.86 -5.03
N SER A 87 9.28 -10.15 -6.26
CA SER A 87 8.03 -9.61 -6.79
C SER A 87 6.84 -10.06 -5.93
N VAL A 88 5.83 -9.20 -5.76
CA VAL A 88 4.57 -9.57 -5.08
C VAL A 88 3.86 -10.75 -5.75
N LEU A 89 4.08 -10.95 -7.05
CA LEU A 89 3.55 -12.08 -7.83
C LEU A 89 4.39 -13.37 -7.69
N ASP A 90 5.59 -13.31 -7.12
CA ASP A 90 6.38 -14.50 -6.75
C ASP A 90 5.97 -14.98 -5.36
N PHE A 91 4.87 -15.72 -5.27
CA PHE A 91 4.26 -16.16 -3.99
C PHE A 91 5.16 -17.07 -3.12
N SER A 92 6.36 -17.45 -3.56
CA SER A 92 7.33 -18.10 -2.68
C SER A 92 7.75 -17.22 -1.49
N TRP A 93 7.49 -15.90 -1.54
CA TRP A 93 7.64 -15.03 -0.37
C TRP A 93 6.76 -15.44 0.82
N ASN A 94 5.66 -16.17 0.60
CA ASN A 94 4.79 -16.66 1.67
C ASN A 94 5.54 -17.50 2.72
N GLU A 95 6.56 -18.26 2.27
CA GLU A 95 7.36 -19.16 3.11
C GLU A 95 8.28 -18.40 4.07
N LEU A 96 8.55 -17.13 3.77
CA LEU A 96 9.43 -16.27 4.56
C LEU A 96 8.71 -15.55 5.70
N ILE A 97 7.37 -15.57 5.70
CA ILE A 97 6.54 -14.88 6.69
C ILE A 97 6.05 -15.89 7.75
N PRO A 98 6.40 -15.71 9.03
CA PRO A 98 5.85 -16.53 10.11
C PRO A 98 4.34 -16.39 10.21
N LYS A 99 3.64 -17.49 10.52
CA LYS A 99 2.16 -17.55 10.58
C LYS A 99 1.60 -17.68 12.00
N ASN A 100 2.40 -17.32 13.00
CA ASN A 100 2.12 -17.54 14.43
C ASN A 100 1.61 -16.29 15.18
N LYS A 101 1.37 -15.18 14.47
CA LYS A 101 0.93 -13.91 15.04
C LYS A 101 -0.17 -13.30 14.18
N ALA A 102 -0.84 -12.27 14.69
CA ALA A 102 -1.71 -11.44 13.86
C ALA A 102 -0.86 -10.76 12.77
N ILE A 103 -1.36 -10.74 11.52
CA ILE A 103 -0.63 -10.20 10.37
C ILE A 103 -1.44 -9.06 9.75
N LEU A 104 -0.75 -7.95 9.49
CA LEU A 104 -1.25 -6.86 8.67
C LEU A 104 -0.45 -6.78 7.37
N PHE A 105 -1.13 -6.78 6.24
CA PHE A 105 -0.56 -6.44 4.94
C PHE A 105 -0.84 -4.98 4.60
N ILE A 106 0.14 -4.30 4.01
CA ILE A 106 0.01 -2.95 3.48
C ILE A 106 0.37 -2.99 1.99
N ALA A 107 -0.43 -2.36 1.13
CA ALA A 107 -0.11 -2.16 -0.28
C ALA A 107 -0.44 -0.71 -0.69
N GLU A 108 0.51 0.19 -0.46
CA GLU A 108 0.42 1.61 -0.85
C GLU A 108 1.01 1.79 -2.26
N GLY A 109 0.31 2.47 -3.16
CA GLY A 109 0.87 2.78 -4.48
C GLY A 109 1.26 1.56 -5.32
N LEU A 110 0.67 0.38 -5.06
CA LEU A 110 1.08 -0.88 -5.68
C LEU A 110 0.03 -1.45 -6.64
N LEU A 111 -1.16 -1.76 -6.14
CA LEU A 111 -2.11 -2.64 -6.85
C LEU A 111 -2.63 -2.05 -8.18
N MET A 112 -2.60 -0.72 -8.34
CA MET A 112 -3.03 -0.06 -9.58
C MET A 112 -2.17 -0.42 -10.81
N TYR A 113 -0.97 -0.98 -10.63
CA TYR A 113 -0.08 -1.36 -11.74
C TYR A 113 -0.31 -2.79 -12.27
N PHE A 114 -1.20 -3.53 -11.63
CA PHE A 114 -1.56 -4.91 -11.98
C PHE A 114 -2.93 -4.96 -12.65
N THR A 115 -3.17 -5.99 -13.45
CA THR A 115 -4.49 -6.32 -14.00
C THR A 115 -5.43 -6.80 -12.89
N GLU A 116 -6.74 -6.77 -13.12
CA GLU A 116 -7.71 -7.25 -12.11
C GLU A 116 -7.47 -8.72 -11.71
N ASP A 117 -7.08 -9.57 -12.67
CA ASP A 117 -6.81 -10.99 -12.40
C ASP A 117 -5.54 -11.20 -11.55
N GLU A 118 -4.50 -10.39 -11.80
CA GLU A 118 -3.30 -10.36 -10.96
C GLU A 118 -3.64 -9.87 -9.54
N VAL A 119 -4.44 -8.81 -9.41
CA VAL A 119 -4.89 -8.30 -8.10
C VAL A 119 -5.71 -9.35 -7.36
N LYS A 120 -6.67 -10.00 -8.02
CA LYS A 120 -7.43 -11.13 -7.46
C LYS A 120 -6.51 -12.24 -6.99
N SER A 121 -5.49 -12.58 -7.78
CA SER A 121 -4.52 -13.62 -7.44
C SER A 121 -3.69 -13.26 -6.21
N ILE A 122 -3.24 -12.00 -6.09
CA ILE A 122 -2.51 -11.50 -4.91
C ILE A 122 -3.39 -11.58 -3.66
N LEU A 123 -4.61 -11.04 -3.72
CA LEU A 123 -5.53 -11.02 -2.57
C LEU A 123 -5.96 -12.44 -2.17
N LYS A 124 -6.24 -13.31 -3.15
CA LYS A 124 -6.56 -14.71 -2.90
C LYS A 124 -5.37 -15.46 -2.28
N ASN A 125 -4.15 -15.24 -2.77
CA ASN A 125 -2.95 -15.84 -2.20
C ASN A 125 -2.80 -15.47 -0.72
N ILE A 126 -3.04 -14.20 -0.37
CA ILE A 126 -3.00 -13.74 1.03
C ILE A 126 -4.09 -14.44 1.85
N ALA A 127 -5.34 -14.46 1.36
CA ALA A 127 -6.45 -15.09 2.07
C ALA A 127 -6.25 -16.60 2.31
N ASP A 128 -5.72 -17.32 1.33
CA ASP A 128 -5.46 -18.76 1.42
C ASP A 128 -4.30 -19.10 2.38
N ASN A 129 -3.26 -18.25 2.43
CA ASN A 129 -2.02 -18.55 3.16
C ASN A 129 -1.95 -17.96 4.57
N PHE A 130 -2.70 -16.88 4.83
CA PHE A 130 -2.66 -16.10 6.07
C PHE A 130 -4.07 -15.89 6.61
N PRO A 131 -4.71 -16.95 7.14
CA PRO A 131 -6.07 -16.85 7.66
C PRO A 131 -6.13 -15.83 8.80
N ASN A 132 -7.18 -15.00 8.80
CA ASN A 132 -7.40 -13.90 9.75
C ASN A 132 -6.41 -12.72 9.65
N ALA A 133 -5.60 -12.64 8.59
CA ALA A 133 -4.82 -11.44 8.31
C ALA A 133 -5.74 -10.27 7.89
N GLU A 134 -5.31 -9.05 8.20
CA GLU A 134 -5.93 -7.83 7.70
C GLU A 134 -5.06 -7.27 6.56
N ILE A 135 -5.67 -6.64 5.54
CA ILE A 135 -4.95 -5.92 4.49
C ILE A 135 -5.49 -4.51 4.33
N ILE A 136 -4.60 -3.54 4.25
CA ILE A 136 -4.88 -2.16 3.87
C ILE A 136 -4.21 -1.91 2.53
N PHE A 137 -4.94 -1.40 1.54
CA PHE A 137 -4.35 -1.05 0.25
C PHE A 137 -4.90 0.27 -0.30
N GLU A 138 -4.07 0.98 -1.04
CA GLU A 138 -4.50 2.15 -1.80
C GLU A 138 -5.27 1.70 -3.06
N ALA A 139 -6.47 2.22 -3.21
CA ALA A 139 -7.31 2.04 -4.38
C ALA A 139 -7.46 3.34 -5.15
N MET A 140 -7.63 3.24 -6.47
CA MET A 140 -8.05 4.37 -7.31
C MET A 140 -9.33 4.04 -8.05
N SER A 141 -10.08 5.09 -8.43
CA SER A 141 -11.29 4.87 -9.23
C SER A 141 -10.97 4.26 -10.59
N PRO A 142 -11.84 3.40 -11.16
CA PRO A 142 -11.63 2.83 -12.49
C PRO A 142 -11.53 3.91 -13.59
N PHE A 143 -12.15 5.07 -13.36
CA PHE A 143 -12.04 6.21 -14.27
C PHE A 143 -10.61 6.76 -14.33
N VAL A 144 -9.94 6.90 -13.17
CA VAL A 144 -8.55 7.34 -13.10
C VAL A 144 -7.62 6.33 -13.76
N ALA A 145 -7.82 5.03 -13.50
CA ALA A 145 -7.04 3.96 -14.13
C ALA A 145 -7.15 4.00 -15.67
N LYS A 146 -8.38 4.11 -16.21
CA LYS A 146 -8.64 4.22 -17.66
C LYS A 146 -8.09 5.52 -18.30
N ASN A 147 -7.82 6.55 -17.50
CA ASN A 147 -7.29 7.84 -17.95
C ASN A 147 -5.86 8.09 -17.42
N SER A 148 -5.07 7.04 -17.14
CA SER A 148 -3.68 7.12 -16.67
C SER A 148 -2.82 8.10 -17.50
N ASN A 149 -2.99 8.05 -18.82
CA ASN A 149 -2.39 8.96 -19.81
C ASN A 149 -2.88 10.42 -19.72
N LYS A 150 -3.62 10.85 -18.70
CA LYS A 150 -4.00 12.24 -18.44
C LYS A 150 -3.45 12.78 -17.11
N HIS A 151 -2.88 11.92 -16.25
CA HIS A 151 -2.33 12.34 -14.97
C HIS A 151 -0.97 13.04 -15.17
N SER A 152 -0.89 14.32 -14.84
CA SER A 152 0.23 15.21 -15.19
C SER A 152 1.60 14.75 -14.67
N ASP A 153 1.62 14.07 -13.52
CA ASP A 153 2.86 13.57 -12.91
C ASP A 153 3.19 12.13 -13.29
N VAL A 154 2.20 11.30 -13.66
CA VAL A 154 2.44 9.89 -14.04
C VAL A 154 2.90 9.80 -15.49
N LYS A 155 2.46 10.72 -16.37
CA LYS A 155 2.95 10.86 -17.75
C LYS A 155 4.47 11.00 -17.88
N LYS A 156 5.16 11.40 -16.81
CA LYS A 156 6.61 11.61 -16.79
C LYS A 156 7.37 10.29 -16.62
N TYR A 157 6.68 9.18 -16.35
CA TYR A 157 7.21 7.85 -16.11
C TYR A 157 6.50 6.81 -17.00
N ASP A 158 7.13 5.68 -17.32
CA ASP A 158 6.53 4.57 -18.10
C ASP A 158 5.48 3.74 -17.32
N ALA A 159 4.92 4.32 -16.26
CA ALA A 159 4.00 3.65 -15.36
C ALA A 159 2.56 3.73 -15.88
N VAL A 160 1.93 2.59 -16.17
CA VAL A 160 0.56 2.49 -16.67
C VAL A 160 -0.34 1.90 -15.58
N PHE A 161 -1.34 2.64 -15.14
CA PHE A 161 -2.38 2.09 -14.28
C PHE A 161 -3.27 1.14 -15.08
N LYS A 162 -3.44 -0.09 -14.55
CA LYS A 162 -4.19 -1.19 -15.17
C LYS A 162 -5.46 -1.53 -14.40
N TRP A 163 -5.55 -1.18 -13.11
CA TRP A 163 -6.68 -1.52 -12.26
C TRP A 163 -7.14 -0.36 -11.38
N GLY A 164 -8.45 -0.38 -11.08
CA GLY A 164 -9.11 0.50 -10.14
C GLY A 164 -10.45 -0.12 -9.73
N ILE A 165 -11.01 0.35 -8.62
CA ILE A 165 -12.21 -0.20 -7.98
C ILE A 165 -13.08 0.96 -7.47
N LYS A 166 -14.42 0.87 -7.56
CA LYS A 166 -15.30 1.97 -7.13
C LYS A 166 -15.53 1.95 -5.63
N SER A 167 -15.67 0.75 -5.07
CA SER A 167 -15.79 0.54 -3.63
C SER A 167 -15.15 -0.77 -3.24
N GLY A 168 -14.49 -0.80 -2.07
CA GLY A 168 -13.89 -2.03 -1.54
C GLY A 168 -14.90 -3.17 -1.35
N LYS A 169 -16.21 -2.86 -1.25
CA LYS A 169 -17.30 -3.84 -1.22
C LYS A 169 -17.36 -4.75 -2.45
N GLU A 170 -16.83 -4.32 -3.60
CA GLU A 170 -16.82 -5.16 -4.80
C GLU A 170 -15.94 -6.41 -4.62
N ILE A 171 -14.97 -6.39 -3.69
CA ILE A 171 -14.10 -7.53 -3.37
C ILE A 171 -14.88 -8.70 -2.77
N ASP A 172 -15.97 -8.43 -2.04
CA ASP A 172 -16.82 -9.49 -1.47
C ASP A 172 -17.40 -10.39 -2.58
N ASN A 173 -17.59 -9.85 -3.79
CA ASN A 173 -18.12 -10.59 -4.94
C ASN A 173 -17.07 -11.45 -5.66
N TRP A 174 -15.79 -11.31 -5.32
CA TRP A 174 -14.72 -12.08 -5.96
C TRP A 174 -14.63 -13.51 -5.41
N ASN A 175 -15.30 -13.82 -4.29
CA ASN A 175 -15.30 -15.14 -3.66
C ASN A 175 -13.88 -15.69 -3.38
N ILE A 176 -12.96 -14.81 -2.99
CA ILE A 176 -11.55 -15.12 -2.73
C ILE A 176 -11.22 -15.34 -1.24
N GLY A 177 -12.23 -15.47 -0.38
CA GLY A 177 -12.03 -15.62 1.07
C GLY A 177 -11.67 -14.32 1.79
N ALA A 178 -11.72 -13.17 1.11
CA ALA A 178 -11.59 -11.85 1.71
C ALA A 178 -12.97 -11.27 2.06
N LYS A 179 -13.01 -10.42 3.09
CA LYS A 179 -14.21 -9.68 3.51
C LYS A 179 -13.88 -8.21 3.66
N PHE A 180 -14.67 -7.35 3.05
CA PHE A 180 -14.57 -5.91 3.20
C PHE A 180 -14.88 -5.47 4.65
N ILE A 181 -14.05 -4.57 5.19
CA ILE A 181 -14.22 -4.00 6.54
C ILE A 181 -14.69 -2.55 6.45
N ASN A 182 -13.89 -1.67 5.85
CA ASN A 182 -14.19 -0.26 5.68
C ASN A 182 -13.38 0.34 4.51
N GLU A 183 -13.70 1.58 4.15
CA GLU A 183 -12.95 2.37 3.17
C GLU A 183 -12.85 3.83 3.64
N HIS A 184 -11.76 4.49 3.25
CA HIS A 184 -11.48 5.88 3.58
C HIS A 184 -11.19 6.66 2.31
N PHE A 185 -11.65 7.91 2.24
CA PHE A 185 -11.52 8.76 1.06
C PHE A 185 -10.56 9.92 1.31
N TYR A 186 -9.97 10.45 0.24
CA TYR A 186 -8.98 11.55 0.31
C TYR A 186 -9.63 12.93 0.53
N ASN A 187 -10.95 12.98 0.74
CA ASN A 187 -11.69 14.19 1.07
C ASN A 187 -11.55 14.62 2.55
N ARG A 188 -10.56 14.07 3.27
CA ARG A 188 -10.14 14.54 4.59
C ARG A 188 -9.49 15.92 4.49
N ASN A 189 -9.57 16.68 5.57
CA ASN A 189 -8.94 18.01 5.70
C ASN A 189 -9.36 19.03 4.61
N LEU A 190 -10.54 18.85 3.97
CA LEU A 190 -11.07 19.81 2.99
C LEU A 190 -11.35 21.18 3.61
N ASP A 191 -11.78 21.19 4.86
CA ASP A 191 -12.00 22.37 5.69
C ASP A 191 -10.72 23.18 5.93
N LYS A 192 -9.56 22.50 5.99
CA LYS A 192 -8.24 23.14 6.12
C LYS A 192 -7.74 23.76 4.80
N MET A 193 -8.48 23.61 3.71
CA MET A 193 -8.13 24.18 2.40
C MET A 193 -8.74 25.57 2.17
N PRO A 194 -8.04 26.45 1.42
CA PRO A 194 -8.65 27.64 0.84
C PRO A 194 -9.90 27.26 0.05
N PHE A 195 -10.95 28.09 0.11
CA PHE A 195 -12.24 27.82 -0.51
C PHE A 195 -12.13 27.45 -2.01
N SER A 196 -11.19 28.07 -2.73
CA SER A 196 -10.91 27.80 -4.15
C SER A 196 -10.34 26.40 -4.45
N MET A 197 -9.89 25.66 -3.43
CA MET A 197 -9.34 24.31 -3.55
C MET A 197 -10.26 23.23 -2.94
N ARG A 198 -11.44 23.63 -2.44
CA ARG A 198 -12.48 22.71 -1.97
C ARG A 198 -13.36 22.32 -3.16
N VAL A 199 -12.90 21.39 -3.99
CA VAL A 199 -13.69 20.80 -5.09
C VAL A 199 -13.70 19.29 -4.93
#